data_AF-Q8MV12-F1
#
_entry.id   AF-Q8MV12-F1
#
_cell.length_a   1.000
_cell.length_b   1.000
_cell.length_c   1.000
_cell.angle_alpha   90.00
_cell.angle_beta   90.00
_cell.angle_gamma   90.00
#
_symmetry.space_group_name_H-M   'P 1'
#
loop_
_entity.id
_entity.type
_entity.pdbx_description
1 polymer ?
#
loop_
_entity_poly.entity_id
_entity_poly.type
_entity_poly.pdbx_seq_one_letter_code
_entity_poly.pdbx_strand_id
1 'polypeptide(L)'
;MASPRYTRLASHGEPNEPIIRASLQRGHPQLGTDDGRTAGLATRLDVVDVVAQVRCQQEAQDKFARQLDELWGEEPLYTPTVEDQASWFQQLYYGWIGNFIYKAAAGSITEADLPPPSLSTRTYHTGRTLSRQVHADIEASRRWDGYVGCEVAYKAEPETSGVLRWVGYVQQSDYPRSLVAGVEWRVPPRHRRQAATGSAAALHNGVVHGERLFQPHRDNQRCSCDPVERVY
;
A
#
# COMPACT_ATOMS: atom_id res chain seq x y z
N MET A 1 -25.36 -1.97 -25.46
CA MET A 1 -24.60 -2.79 -24.49
C MET A 1 -23.69 -1.85 -23.72
N ALA A 2 -24.03 -1.55 -22.45
CA ALA A 2 -23.22 -0.69 -21.61
C ALA A 2 -22.02 -1.49 -21.08
N SER A 3 -20.81 -1.00 -21.31
CA SER A 3 -19.59 -1.58 -20.72
C SER A 3 -19.58 -1.29 -19.21
N PRO A 4 -19.36 -2.29 -18.34
CA PRO A 4 -19.24 -2.07 -16.92
C PRO A 4 -18.01 -1.18 -16.61
N ARG A 5 -18.19 -0.25 -15.68
CA ARG A 5 -17.17 0.70 -15.24
C ARG A 5 -16.45 0.11 -14.03
N TYR A 6 -15.19 -0.25 -14.19
CA TYR A 6 -14.35 -0.86 -13.15
C TYR A 6 -13.22 0.09 -12.73
N THR A 7 -12.78 -0.04 -11.48
CA THR A 7 -11.79 0.85 -10.84
C THR A 7 -10.44 0.14 -10.79
N ARG A 8 -9.56 0.48 -11.74
CA ARG A 8 -8.22 -0.12 -11.86
C ARG A 8 -7.45 -0.04 -10.53
N LEU A 9 -7.19 -1.21 -9.95
CA LEU A 9 -6.27 -1.39 -8.83
C LEU A 9 -4.82 -1.20 -9.34
N ALA A 10 -4.17 -0.10 -9.00
CA ALA A 10 -2.82 0.23 -9.48
C ALA A 10 -1.74 -0.50 -8.65
N SER A 11 -0.93 -1.34 -9.30
CA SER A 11 0.21 -2.01 -8.67
C SER A 11 1.32 -1.02 -8.29
N HIS A 12 2.21 -1.47 -7.41
CA HIS A 12 3.35 -0.73 -6.87
C HIS A 12 4.08 0.10 -7.95
N GLY A 13 4.13 1.42 -7.80
CA GLY A 13 4.94 2.32 -8.63
C GLY A 13 4.23 3.15 -9.72
N GLU A 14 2.93 2.96 -10.00
CA GLU A 14 2.22 3.88 -10.92
C GLU A 14 1.59 5.07 -10.16
N PRO A 15 1.72 6.31 -10.69
CA PRO A 15 0.99 7.46 -10.16
C PRO A 15 -0.52 7.24 -10.30
N ASN A 16 -1.26 7.50 -9.22
CA ASN A 16 -2.71 7.38 -9.15
C ASN A 16 -3.38 8.49 -9.99
N GLU A 17 -3.53 8.29 -11.30
CA GLU A 17 -4.49 9.09 -12.06
C GLU A 17 -5.89 8.46 -11.96
N PRO A 18 -6.92 9.22 -11.57
CA PRO A 18 -8.30 8.78 -11.74
C PRO A 18 -8.60 8.75 -13.25
N ILE A 19 -8.47 7.58 -13.87
CA ILE A 19 -8.88 7.38 -15.27
C ILE A 19 -10.40 7.36 -15.34
N ILE A 20 -11.00 8.56 -15.34
CA ILE A 20 -12.38 8.75 -15.76
C ILE A 20 -12.36 8.66 -17.29
N ARG A 21 -12.60 7.47 -17.86
CA ARG A 21 -13.01 7.38 -19.27
C ARG A 21 -14.42 7.93 -19.40
N ALA A 22 -14.53 9.26 -19.46
CA ALA A 22 -15.71 9.95 -19.91
C ALA A 22 -15.89 9.62 -21.40
N SER A 23 -16.78 8.67 -21.71
CA SER A 23 -17.22 8.41 -23.07
C SER A 23 -18.00 9.63 -23.58
N LEU A 24 -17.27 10.59 -24.17
CA LEU A 24 -17.84 11.73 -24.86
C LEU A 24 -18.28 11.27 -26.26
N GLN A 25 -19.39 10.54 -26.34
CA GLN A 25 -20.10 10.37 -27.61
C GLN A 25 -21.22 11.40 -27.67
N ARG A 26 -20.99 12.46 -28.44
CA ARG A 26 -22.04 13.33 -28.98
C ARG A 26 -22.94 12.46 -29.87
N GLY A 27 -24.22 12.36 -29.51
CA GLY A 27 -25.28 11.83 -30.36
C GLY A 27 -26.63 12.30 -29.80
N HIS A 28 -27.31 13.16 -30.57
CA HIS A 28 -28.63 13.73 -30.26
C HIS A 28 -29.76 12.66 -30.32
N PRO A 29 -31.00 12.97 -29.86
CA PRO A 29 -31.77 12.12 -28.97
C PRO A 29 -32.81 11.28 -29.71
N GLN A 30 -33.10 10.08 -29.19
CA GLN A 30 -34.34 9.37 -29.47
C GLN A 30 -34.97 8.94 -28.14
N LEU A 31 -36.24 9.33 -27.98
CA LEU A 31 -37.15 9.03 -26.88
C LEU A 31 -37.23 7.52 -26.60
N GLY A 32 -37.14 7.12 -25.34
CA GLY A 32 -37.54 5.78 -24.90
C GLY A 32 -36.99 5.37 -23.54
N THR A 33 -37.92 5.21 -22.58
CA THR A 33 -37.82 4.52 -21.27
C THR A 33 -36.95 5.15 -20.16
N ASP A 34 -37.63 5.53 -19.07
CA ASP A 34 -37.16 6.24 -17.88
C ASP A 34 -36.25 5.40 -16.94
N ASP A 35 -35.96 4.14 -17.27
CA ASP A 35 -35.16 3.23 -16.42
C ASP A 35 -33.64 3.50 -16.47
N GLY A 36 -33.17 4.30 -17.43
CA GLY A 36 -31.74 4.63 -17.56
C GLY A 36 -31.26 5.75 -16.61
N ARG A 37 -32.18 6.56 -16.09
CA ARG A 37 -31.83 7.77 -15.32
C ARG A 37 -31.47 7.45 -13.87
N THR A 38 -32.18 6.51 -13.25
CA THR A 38 -31.92 5.98 -11.91
C THR A 38 -30.66 5.11 -11.86
N ALA A 39 -30.45 4.25 -12.85
CA ALA A 39 -29.22 3.45 -12.96
C ALA A 39 -27.97 4.34 -13.12
N GLY A 40 -28.04 5.38 -13.97
CA GLY A 40 -26.95 6.34 -14.16
C GLY A 40 -26.67 7.22 -12.93
N LEU A 41 -27.69 7.52 -12.11
CA LEU A 41 -27.54 8.25 -10.85
C LEU A 41 -26.93 7.37 -9.74
N ALA A 42 -27.38 6.11 -9.61
CA ALA A 42 -26.85 5.16 -8.64
C ALA A 42 -25.35 4.88 -8.88
N THR A 43 -24.96 4.53 -10.11
CA THR A 43 -23.55 4.31 -10.46
C THR A 43 -22.70 5.57 -10.29
N ARG A 44 -23.27 6.76 -10.50
CA ARG A 44 -22.55 8.03 -10.28
C ARG A 44 -22.40 8.33 -8.79
N LEU A 45 -23.37 7.95 -7.95
CA LEU A 45 -23.27 8.05 -6.50
C LEU A 45 -22.19 7.09 -5.97
N ASP A 46 -22.22 5.82 -6.37
CA ASP A 46 -21.28 4.79 -5.90
C ASP A 46 -19.83 5.13 -6.26
N VAL A 47 -19.58 5.62 -7.48
CA VAL A 47 -18.24 6.04 -7.91
C VAL A 47 -17.78 7.30 -7.15
N VAL A 48 -18.70 8.22 -6.85
CA VAL A 48 -18.37 9.42 -6.05
C VAL A 48 -18.05 9.02 -4.61
N ASP A 49 -18.73 8.02 -4.06
CA ASP A 49 -18.50 7.51 -2.70
C ASP A 49 -17.14 6.83 -2.58
N VAL A 50 -16.77 5.98 -3.56
CA VAL A 50 -15.44 5.36 -3.64
C VAL A 50 -14.33 6.40 -3.77
N VAL A 51 -14.49 7.37 -4.67
CA VAL A 51 -13.49 8.44 -4.86
C VAL A 51 -13.37 9.30 -3.60
N ALA A 52 -14.47 9.55 -2.89
CA ALA A 52 -14.45 10.27 -1.62
C ALA A 52 -13.74 9.46 -0.54
N GLN A 53 -14.02 8.16 -0.41
CA GLN A 53 -13.37 7.27 0.56
C GLN A 53 -11.85 7.21 0.34
N VAL A 54 -11.40 6.99 -0.90
CA VAL A 54 -9.97 6.97 -1.25
C VAL A 54 -9.32 8.31 -0.95
N ARG A 55 -9.99 9.43 -1.27
CA ARG A 55 -9.46 10.77 -0.98
C ARG A 55 -9.36 11.03 0.52
N CYS A 56 -10.39 10.71 1.29
CA CYS A 56 -10.36 10.87 2.75
C CYS A 56 -9.23 10.06 3.38
N GLN A 57 -8.94 8.87 2.87
CA GLN A 57 -7.80 8.08 3.31
C GLN A 57 -6.46 8.77 2.98
N GLN A 58 -6.29 9.24 1.74
CA GLN A 58 -5.07 9.96 1.33
C GLN A 58 -4.84 11.22 2.16
N GLU A 59 -5.90 12.00 2.41
CA GLU A 59 -5.83 13.19 3.27
C GLU A 59 -5.45 12.85 4.72
N ALA A 60 -5.96 11.74 5.25
CA ALA A 60 -5.59 11.27 6.58
C ALA A 60 -4.10 10.82 6.64
N GLN A 61 -3.61 10.17 5.58
CA GLN A 61 -2.20 9.77 5.44
C GLN A 61 -1.28 11.00 5.35
N ASP A 62 -1.62 11.98 4.51
CA ASP A 62 -0.86 13.22 4.37
C ASP A 62 -0.81 14.02 5.68
N LYS A 63 -1.95 14.09 6.38
CA LYS A 63 -2.03 14.75 7.68
C LYS A 63 -1.15 14.05 8.71
N PHE A 64 -1.17 12.72 8.73
CA PHE A 64 -0.34 11.93 9.62
C PHE A 64 1.14 12.12 9.32
N ALA A 65 1.55 12.14 8.05
CA ALA A 65 2.94 12.39 7.65
C ALA A 65 3.44 13.75 8.16
N ARG A 66 2.61 14.80 8.08
CA ARG A 66 2.93 16.13 8.64
C ARG A 66 3.05 16.09 10.16
N GLN A 67 2.11 15.44 10.84
CA GLN A 67 2.16 15.27 12.30
C GLN A 67 3.41 14.50 12.75
N LEU A 68 3.87 13.52 11.95
CA LEU A 68 5.08 12.78 12.23
C LEU A 68 6.32 13.66 12.10
N ASP A 69 6.40 14.50 11.08
CA ASP A 69 7.49 15.47 10.95
C ASP A 69 7.47 16.52 12.07
N GLU A 70 6.28 16.99 12.48
CA GLU A 70 6.11 17.88 13.63
C GLU A 70 6.55 17.22 14.96
N LEU A 71 6.27 15.93 15.14
CA LEU A 71 6.64 15.17 16.35
C LEU A 71 8.16 15.06 16.52
N TRP A 72 8.90 14.86 15.42
CA TRP A 72 10.36 14.85 15.44
C TRP A 72 10.93 16.25 15.66
N GLY A 73 10.23 17.29 15.21
CA GLY A 73 10.65 18.68 15.39
C GLY A 73 11.93 19.03 14.61
N GLU A 74 12.50 20.18 14.96
CA GLU A 74 13.73 20.66 14.33
C GLU A 74 14.94 19.80 14.66
N GLU A 75 15.86 19.68 13.70
CA GLU A 75 17.09 18.92 13.89
C GLU A 75 18.00 19.63 14.92
N PRO A 76 18.48 18.91 15.95
CA PRO A 76 19.43 19.49 16.90
C PRO A 76 20.73 19.88 16.18
N LEU A 77 21.24 21.08 16.49
CA LEU A 77 22.48 21.60 15.92
C LEU A 77 23.59 20.55 15.89
N TYR A 78 24.24 20.44 14.74
CA TYR A 78 25.32 19.48 14.50
C TYR A 78 26.65 20.21 14.33
N THR A 79 27.63 19.78 15.12
CA THR A 79 29.03 20.17 14.96
C THR A 79 29.77 19.03 14.26
N PRO A 80 30.34 19.26 13.06
CA PRO A 80 31.05 18.22 12.30
C PRO A 80 32.16 17.59 13.13
N THR A 81 32.17 16.26 13.20
CA THR A 81 33.19 15.48 13.91
C THR A 81 34.53 15.50 13.17
N VAL A 82 35.58 15.06 13.86
CA VAL A 82 36.89 14.81 13.23
C VAL A 82 36.85 13.70 12.18
N GLU A 83 35.89 12.77 12.28
CA GLU A 83 35.63 11.72 11.30
C GLU A 83 34.98 12.30 10.02
N ASP A 84 34.03 13.23 10.17
CA ASP A 84 33.37 13.88 9.04
C ASP A 84 34.29 14.82 8.26
N GLN A 85 35.25 15.44 8.96
CA GLN A 85 36.27 16.29 8.34
C GLN A 85 37.44 15.48 7.75
N ALA A 86 37.50 14.17 8.04
CA ALA A 86 38.56 13.32 7.56
C ALA A 86 38.48 13.12 6.04
N SER A 87 39.64 13.12 5.39
CA SER A 87 39.71 12.70 3.99
C SER A 87 39.33 11.23 3.83
N TRP A 88 38.91 10.82 2.64
CA TRP A 88 38.55 9.43 2.36
C TRP A 88 39.67 8.42 2.70
N PHE A 89 40.94 8.80 2.55
CA PHE A 89 42.09 7.98 2.96
C PHE A 89 42.16 7.82 4.48
N GLN A 90 41.90 8.89 5.24
CA GLN A 90 41.87 8.84 6.70
C GLN A 90 40.66 8.07 7.22
N GLN A 91 39.53 8.07 6.50
CA GLN A 91 38.39 7.22 6.80
C GLN A 91 38.71 5.74 6.57
N LEU A 92 39.39 5.40 5.47
CA LEU A 92 39.75 4.00 5.16
C LEU A 92 40.74 3.40 6.17
N TYR A 93 41.75 4.16 6.56
CA TYR A 93 42.79 3.70 7.50
C TYR A 93 42.51 4.08 8.96
N TYR A 94 41.32 4.62 9.26
CA TYR A 94 40.96 5.14 10.59
C TYR A 94 41.99 6.12 11.17
N GLY A 95 42.69 6.88 10.32
CA GLY A 95 43.73 7.80 10.76
C GLY A 95 43.22 8.88 11.71
N TRP A 96 41.94 9.22 11.62
CA TRP A 96 41.27 10.19 12.49
C TRP A 96 41.19 9.72 13.96
N ILE A 97 41.25 8.41 14.25
CA ILE A 97 41.13 7.90 15.63
C ILE A 97 42.46 7.93 16.41
N GLY A 98 43.59 8.14 15.72
CA GLY A 98 44.93 8.01 16.30
C GLY A 98 45.18 8.89 17.53
N ASN A 99 44.65 10.12 17.53
CA ASN A 99 44.76 11.03 18.69
C ASN A 99 44.05 10.49 19.93
N PHE A 100 42.92 9.80 19.76
CA PHE A 100 42.18 9.19 20.87
C PHE A 100 42.91 7.95 21.39
N ILE A 101 43.51 7.15 20.50
CA ILE A 101 44.34 6.00 20.90
C ILE A 101 45.53 6.45 21.74
N TYR A 102 46.20 7.53 21.34
CA TYR A 102 47.35 8.05 22.09
C TYR A 102 46.93 8.58 23.47
N LYS A 103 45.83 9.32 23.57
CA LYS A 103 45.26 9.77 24.85
C LYS A 103 44.82 8.61 25.75
N ALA A 104 44.20 7.59 25.17
CA ALA A 104 43.81 6.38 25.89
C ALA A 104 45.04 5.63 26.43
N ALA A 105 46.10 5.50 25.63
CA ALA A 105 47.36 4.87 26.04
C ALA A 105 48.07 5.64 27.18
N ALA A 106 47.91 6.97 27.22
CA ALA A 106 48.40 7.82 28.30
C ALA A 106 47.54 7.74 29.58
N GLY A 107 46.41 7.02 29.56
CA GLY A 107 45.51 6.88 30.71
C GLY A 107 44.73 8.14 31.07
N SER A 108 44.68 9.13 30.18
CA SER A 108 44.08 10.45 30.41
C SER A 108 42.72 10.65 29.75
N ILE A 109 42.12 9.59 29.20
CA ILE A 109 40.85 9.71 28.47
C ILE A 109 39.69 9.98 29.43
N THR A 110 39.01 11.09 29.22
CA THR A 110 37.75 11.42 29.90
C THR A 110 36.58 11.31 28.93
N GLU A 111 35.34 11.27 29.44
CA GLU A 111 34.14 11.24 28.60
C GLU A 111 34.09 12.44 27.64
N ALA A 112 34.57 13.61 28.07
CA ALA A 112 34.66 14.81 27.25
C ALA A 112 35.69 14.72 26.11
N ASP A 113 36.64 13.78 26.19
CA ASP A 113 37.62 13.54 25.13
C ASP A 113 37.11 12.60 24.05
N LEU A 114 35.96 11.95 24.24
CA LEU A 114 35.39 11.05 23.23
C LEU A 114 34.78 11.85 22.08
N PRO A 115 34.93 11.40 20.83
CA PRO A 115 34.29 12.06 19.70
C PRO A 115 32.77 11.95 19.86
N PRO A 116 32.01 13.03 19.57
CA PRO A 116 30.57 12.93 19.50
C PRO A 116 30.16 12.01 18.32
N PRO A 117 28.97 11.41 18.37
CA PRO A 117 28.50 10.55 17.29
C PRO A 117 28.40 11.34 15.96
N SER A 118 28.80 10.69 14.86
CA SER A 118 28.66 11.23 13.51
C SER A 118 27.18 11.46 13.15
N LEU A 119 26.92 12.38 12.22
CA LEU A 119 25.56 12.78 11.86
C LEU A 119 24.63 11.58 11.58
N SER A 120 25.09 10.59 10.82
CA SER A 120 24.32 9.42 10.40
C SER A 120 23.99 8.44 11.54
N THR A 121 24.83 8.42 12.57
CA THR A 121 24.71 7.52 13.74
C THR A 121 23.95 8.15 14.90
N ARG A 122 23.62 9.45 14.83
CA ARG A 122 22.80 10.13 15.84
C ARG A 122 21.40 9.51 15.89
N THR A 123 20.91 9.29 17.11
CA THR A 123 19.57 8.76 17.38
C THR A 123 18.47 9.55 16.68
N TYR A 124 18.62 10.88 16.56
CA TYR A 124 17.68 11.71 15.81
C TYR A 124 17.60 11.31 14.33
N HIS A 125 18.73 11.24 13.63
CA HIS A 125 18.78 10.92 12.20
C HIS A 125 18.34 9.48 11.93
N THR A 126 18.91 8.52 12.67
CA THR A 126 18.56 7.10 12.54
C THR A 126 17.08 6.86 12.90
N GLY A 127 16.61 7.44 14.00
CA GLY A 127 15.23 7.31 14.47
C GLY A 127 14.24 7.92 13.49
N ARG A 128 14.51 9.13 12.97
CA ARG A 128 13.67 9.78 11.96
C ARG A 128 13.61 8.98 10.66
N THR A 129 14.74 8.47 10.19
CA THR A 129 14.82 7.65 8.97
C THR A 129 14.04 6.35 9.12
N LEU A 130 14.26 5.63 10.22
CA LEU A 130 13.54 4.40 10.53
C LEU A 130 12.03 4.66 10.66
N SER A 131 11.66 5.72 11.39
CA SER A 131 10.26 6.13 11.56
C SER A 131 9.60 6.37 10.21
N ARG A 132 10.23 7.13 9.31
CA ARG A 132 9.69 7.37 7.97
C ARG A 132 9.52 6.09 7.17
N GLN A 133 10.52 5.21 7.19
CA GLN A 133 10.45 3.96 6.45
C GLN A 133 9.34 3.03 6.97
N VAL A 134 9.24 2.86 8.29
CA VAL A 134 8.20 2.03 8.90
C VAL A 134 6.80 2.55 8.55
N HIS A 135 6.61 3.87 8.57
CA HIS A 135 5.31 4.46 8.21
C HIS A 135 5.02 4.34 6.73
N ALA A 136 6.02 4.51 5.85
CA ALA A 136 5.87 4.27 4.42
C ALA A 136 5.49 2.81 4.12
N ASP A 137 6.08 1.85 4.84
CA ASP A 137 5.76 0.41 4.69
C ASP A 137 4.33 0.11 5.18
N ILE A 138 3.92 0.69 6.32
CA ILE A 138 2.54 0.59 6.82
C ILE A 138 1.56 1.21 5.81
N GLU A 139 1.87 2.40 5.28
CA GLU A 139 1.03 3.08 4.30
C GLU A 139 0.88 2.26 3.02
N ALA A 140 1.98 1.72 2.50
CA ALA A 140 1.97 0.84 1.34
C ALA A 140 1.10 -0.40 1.57
N SER A 141 1.14 -0.98 2.78
CA SER A 141 0.30 -2.13 3.14
C SER A 141 -1.19 -1.79 3.21
N ARG A 142 -1.54 -0.56 3.62
CA ARG A 142 -2.92 -0.07 3.82
C ARG A 142 -3.49 0.71 2.66
N ARG A 143 -2.72 0.96 1.60
CA ARG A 143 -3.16 1.73 0.40
C ARG A 143 -4.45 1.19 -0.21
N TRP A 144 -4.75 -0.08 0.03
CA TRP A 144 -5.90 -0.79 -0.51
C TRP A 144 -7.16 -0.71 0.34
N ASP A 145 -7.05 -0.25 1.60
CA ASP A 145 -8.17 -0.20 2.55
C ASP A 145 -9.33 0.65 2.01
N GLY A 146 -9.03 1.76 1.33
CA GLY A 146 -10.02 2.66 0.73
C GLY A 146 -10.75 2.07 -0.47
N TYR A 147 -10.25 0.96 -1.02
CA TYR A 147 -10.91 0.22 -2.10
C TYR A 147 -11.76 -0.94 -1.58
N VAL A 148 -11.69 -1.28 -0.29
CA VAL A 148 -12.54 -2.31 0.30
C VAL A 148 -14.00 -1.87 0.20
N GLY A 149 -14.83 -2.73 -0.38
CA GLY A 149 -16.22 -2.45 -0.74
C GLY A 149 -16.45 -2.09 -2.20
N CYS A 150 -15.38 -1.82 -2.98
CA CYS A 150 -15.49 -1.50 -4.39
C CYS A 150 -15.84 -2.73 -5.23
N GLU A 151 -16.58 -2.50 -6.33
CA GLU A 151 -16.75 -3.52 -7.36
C GLU A 151 -15.45 -3.72 -8.16
N VAL A 152 -15.13 -4.98 -8.41
CA VAL A 152 -13.92 -5.41 -9.10
C VAL A 152 -14.22 -6.49 -10.13
N ALA A 153 -13.38 -6.58 -11.15
CA ALA A 153 -13.39 -7.63 -12.16
C ALA A 153 -12.03 -8.32 -12.27
N TYR A 154 -12.06 -9.55 -12.75
CA TYR A 154 -10.86 -10.29 -13.09
C TYR A 154 -10.31 -9.83 -14.44
N LYS A 155 -9.03 -9.47 -14.48
CA LYS A 155 -8.38 -8.81 -15.62
C LYS A 155 -8.48 -9.58 -16.94
N ALA A 156 -8.42 -10.91 -16.88
CA ALA A 156 -8.52 -11.76 -18.06
C ALA A 156 -9.98 -12.02 -18.50
N GLU A 157 -10.95 -11.75 -17.64
CA GLU A 157 -12.37 -12.09 -17.83
C GLU A 157 -13.24 -10.90 -17.38
N PRO A 158 -13.41 -9.86 -18.20
CA PRO A 158 -14.11 -8.62 -17.83
C PRO A 158 -15.61 -8.81 -17.58
N GLU A 159 -16.17 -9.97 -17.94
CA GLU A 159 -17.54 -10.37 -17.59
C GLU A 159 -17.74 -10.73 -16.11
N THR A 160 -16.63 -10.88 -15.37
CA THR A 160 -16.67 -11.17 -13.94
C THR A 160 -16.99 -9.91 -13.15
N SER A 161 -17.65 -10.10 -12.01
CA SER A 161 -18.01 -9.01 -11.12
C SER A 161 -17.99 -9.52 -9.69
N GLY A 162 -17.29 -8.82 -8.82
CA GLY A 162 -17.18 -9.11 -7.41
C GLY A 162 -17.01 -7.84 -6.60
N VAL A 163 -16.95 -7.98 -5.28
CA VAL A 163 -16.69 -6.89 -4.35
C VAL A 163 -15.40 -7.18 -3.61
N LEU A 164 -14.49 -6.22 -3.58
CA LEU A 164 -13.26 -6.32 -2.80
C LEU A 164 -13.61 -6.33 -1.30
N ARG A 165 -13.16 -7.35 -0.57
CA ARG A 165 -13.43 -7.49 0.87
C ARG A 165 -12.19 -7.35 1.74
N TRP A 166 -11.03 -7.66 1.17
CA TRP A 166 -9.79 -7.69 1.92
C TRP A 166 -8.61 -7.62 0.95
N VAL A 167 -7.50 -7.02 1.39
CA VAL A 167 -6.23 -7.06 0.67
C VAL A 167 -5.11 -7.27 1.69
N GLY A 168 -4.17 -8.16 1.39
CA GLY A 168 -3.04 -8.40 2.27
C GLY A 168 -2.13 -9.53 1.81
N TYR A 169 -1.14 -9.83 2.65
CA TYR A 169 -0.28 -10.98 2.47
C TYR A 169 -0.86 -12.17 3.23
N VAL A 170 -1.01 -13.31 2.55
CA VAL A 170 -1.40 -14.57 3.20
C VAL A 170 -0.13 -15.40 3.40
N GLN A 171 0.17 -15.76 4.65
CA GLN A 171 1.43 -16.43 5.00
C GLN A 171 1.55 -17.83 4.37
N GLN A 172 0.42 -18.54 4.27
CA GLN A 172 0.30 -19.81 3.58
C GLN A 172 -0.60 -19.59 2.37
N SER A 173 -0.03 -19.20 1.24
CA SER A 173 -0.81 -18.98 0.02
C SER A 173 -0.18 -19.71 -1.14
N ASP A 174 -0.98 -19.98 -2.16
CA ASP A 174 -0.51 -20.45 -3.46
C ASP A 174 0.33 -19.39 -4.20
N TYR A 175 0.39 -18.16 -3.67
CA TYR A 175 1.10 -17.01 -4.20
C TYR A 175 2.03 -16.40 -3.13
N PRO A 176 3.09 -17.12 -2.72
CA PRO A 176 3.96 -16.66 -1.64
C PRO A 176 4.61 -15.32 -2.02
N ARG A 177 4.67 -14.40 -1.04
CA ARG A 177 5.20 -13.02 -1.19
C ARG A 177 4.42 -12.11 -2.14
N SER A 178 3.24 -12.54 -2.61
CA SER A 178 2.36 -11.67 -3.40
C SER A 178 1.27 -11.09 -2.51
N LEU A 179 0.97 -9.82 -2.76
CA LEU A 179 -0.22 -9.19 -2.20
C LEU A 179 -1.45 -9.76 -2.92
N VAL A 180 -2.42 -10.25 -2.15
CA VAL A 180 -3.64 -10.86 -2.67
C VAL A 180 -4.87 -10.06 -2.28
N ALA A 181 -5.84 -10.01 -3.19
CA ALA A 181 -7.16 -9.45 -3.01
C ALA A 181 -8.15 -10.57 -2.70
N GLY A 182 -8.79 -10.50 -1.53
CA GLY A 182 -9.97 -11.25 -1.17
C GLY A 182 -11.21 -10.64 -1.82
N VAL A 183 -11.81 -11.35 -2.76
CA VAL A 183 -12.97 -10.88 -3.54
C VAL A 183 -14.17 -11.78 -3.29
N GLU A 184 -15.31 -11.18 -2.95
CA GLU A 184 -16.61 -11.87 -2.93
C GLU A 184 -17.27 -11.72 -4.31
N TRP A 185 -17.33 -12.80 -5.10
CA TRP A 185 -17.82 -12.75 -6.47
C TRP A 185 -19.35 -12.83 -6.57
N ARG A 186 -19.93 -11.91 -7.34
CA ARG A 186 -21.28 -12.07 -7.90
C ARG A 186 -21.22 -13.03 -9.09
N VAL A 187 -20.26 -12.82 -9.98
CA VAL A 187 -19.94 -13.66 -11.14
C VAL A 187 -18.46 -14.03 -11.08
N PRO A 188 -18.10 -15.24 -10.60
CA PRO A 188 -16.71 -15.66 -10.45
C PRO A 188 -16.05 -16.01 -11.79
N PRO A 189 -14.70 -15.90 -11.89
CA PRO A 189 -13.94 -16.33 -13.06
C PRO A 189 -14.18 -17.80 -13.43
N ARG A 190 -14.12 -18.12 -14.72
CA ARG A 190 -14.35 -19.48 -15.26
C ARG A 190 -13.42 -20.51 -14.64
N HIS A 191 -12.14 -20.19 -14.52
CA HIS A 191 -11.15 -21.11 -13.94
C HIS A 191 -11.46 -21.46 -12.46
N ARG A 192 -11.97 -20.50 -11.67
CA ARG A 192 -12.44 -20.74 -10.30
C ARG A 192 -13.72 -21.58 -10.26
N ARG A 193 -14.65 -21.36 -11.20
CA ARG A 193 -15.91 -22.13 -11.31
C ARG A 193 -15.69 -23.59 -11.68
N GLN A 194 -14.63 -23.88 -12.43
CA GLN A 194 -14.27 -25.21 -12.91
C GLN A 194 -13.29 -25.93 -11.98
N ALA A 195 -12.80 -25.26 -10.94
CA ALA A 195 -11.84 -25.83 -10.01
C ALA A 195 -12.47 -26.97 -9.20
N ALA A 196 -11.71 -28.03 -8.98
CA ALA A 196 -12.14 -29.14 -8.12
C ALA A 196 -12.30 -28.67 -6.68
N THR A 197 -13.33 -29.16 -5.98
CA THR A 197 -13.56 -28.88 -4.56
C THR A 197 -12.32 -29.25 -3.74
N GLY A 198 -11.88 -28.33 -2.87
CA GLY A 198 -10.69 -28.53 -2.03
C GLY A 198 -9.35 -28.24 -2.73
N SER A 199 -9.36 -27.89 -4.02
CA SER A 199 -8.17 -27.36 -4.68
C SER A 199 -7.88 -25.92 -4.23
N ALA A 200 -6.61 -25.51 -4.35
CA ALA A 200 -6.13 -24.13 -4.22
C ALA A 200 -6.99 -23.10 -5.00
N ALA A 201 -7.45 -23.48 -6.20
CA ALA A 201 -8.25 -22.63 -7.06
C ALA A 201 -9.75 -22.62 -6.71
N ALA A 202 -10.20 -23.46 -5.77
CA ALA A 202 -11.62 -23.53 -5.40
C ALA A 202 -12.09 -22.22 -4.74
N LEU A 203 -13.38 -21.93 -4.91
CA LEU A 203 -14.02 -20.85 -4.18
C LEU A 203 -14.15 -21.21 -2.70
N HIS A 204 -14.04 -20.21 -1.83
CA HIS A 204 -14.11 -20.36 -0.38
C HIS A 204 -15.08 -19.34 0.23
N ASN A 205 -15.22 -19.34 1.56
CA ASN A 205 -16.09 -18.43 2.32
C ASN A 205 -15.27 -17.41 3.14
N GLY A 206 -14.12 -16.98 2.61
CA GLY A 206 -13.19 -16.09 3.31
C GLY A 206 -12.23 -16.78 4.30
N VAL A 207 -12.28 -18.12 4.44
CA VAL A 207 -11.18 -18.90 5.03
C VAL A 207 -10.22 -19.38 3.96
N VAL A 208 -8.93 -19.23 4.19
CA VAL A 208 -7.84 -19.73 3.34
C VAL A 208 -6.83 -20.44 4.24
N HIS A 209 -6.52 -21.71 3.96
CA HIS A 209 -5.60 -22.54 4.76
C HIS A 209 -5.86 -22.51 6.29
N GLY A 210 -7.13 -22.40 6.71
CA GLY A 210 -7.53 -22.34 8.13
C GLY A 210 -7.51 -20.94 8.75
N GLU A 211 -6.99 -19.94 8.04
CA GLU A 211 -7.00 -18.53 8.46
C GLU A 211 -8.26 -17.81 7.95
N ARG A 212 -8.96 -17.09 8.84
CA ARG A 212 -10.08 -16.23 8.47
C ARG A 212 -9.56 -14.86 8.03
N LEU A 213 -9.62 -14.59 6.72
CA LEU A 213 -9.16 -13.32 6.16
C LEU A 213 -10.25 -12.25 6.17
N PHE A 214 -11.48 -12.64 5.84
CA PHE A 214 -12.64 -11.75 5.85
C PHE A 214 -13.95 -12.53 5.99
N GLN A 215 -15.02 -11.80 6.31
CA GLN A 215 -16.37 -12.36 6.37
C GLN A 215 -17.15 -11.92 5.13
N PRO A 216 -17.63 -12.85 4.29
CA PRO A 216 -18.44 -12.49 3.14
C PRO A 216 -19.79 -11.93 3.58
N HIS A 217 -20.36 -11.02 2.79
CA HIS A 217 -21.64 -10.41 3.13
C HIS A 217 -22.78 -11.43 3.06
N ARG A 218 -22.68 -12.39 2.15
CA ARG A 218 -23.54 -13.58 2.13
C ARG A 218 -22.72 -14.76 2.61
N ASP A 219 -23.28 -15.60 3.47
CA ASP A 219 -22.64 -16.86 3.87
C ASP A 219 -22.68 -17.86 2.70
N ASN A 220 -21.79 -17.65 1.74
CA ASN A 220 -21.69 -18.42 0.52
C ASN A 220 -20.21 -18.71 0.17
N GLN A 221 -20.00 -19.78 -0.59
CA GLN A 221 -18.68 -20.15 -1.12
C GLN A 221 -18.45 -19.48 -2.48
N ARG A 222 -18.42 -18.14 -2.50
CA ARG A 222 -18.14 -17.36 -3.72
C ARG A 222 -16.93 -16.46 -3.59
N CYS A 223 -16.05 -16.71 -2.63
CA CYS A 223 -14.86 -15.92 -2.42
C CYS A 223 -13.65 -16.53 -3.10
N SER A 224 -12.71 -15.69 -3.53
CA SER A 224 -11.35 -16.10 -3.87
C SER A 224 -10.33 -15.12 -3.31
N CYS A 225 -9.09 -15.60 -3.16
CA CYS A 225 -7.91 -14.77 -2.99
C CYS A 225 -7.06 -14.85 -4.26
N ASP A 226 -6.99 -13.75 -5.00
CA ASP A 226 -6.23 -13.62 -6.25
C ASP A 226 -5.15 -12.54 -6.09
N PRO A 227 -3.97 -12.66 -6.74
CA PRO A 227 -2.99 -11.59 -6.75
C PRO A 227 -3.63 -10.27 -7.18
N VAL A 228 -3.35 -9.18 -6.48
CA VAL A 228 -3.99 -7.87 -6.72
C VAL A 228 -3.85 -7.43 -8.19
N GLU A 229 -2.73 -7.77 -8.84
CA GLU A 229 -2.44 -7.46 -10.25
C GLU A 229 -3.39 -8.11 -11.27
N ARG A 230 -4.14 -9.14 -10.84
CA ARG A 230 -5.12 -9.86 -11.66
C ARG A 230 -6.54 -9.33 -11.49
N VAL A 231 -6.74 -8.35 -10.61
CA VAL A 231 -8.03 -7.75 -10.29
C VAL A 231 -7.98 -6.26 -10.66
N TYR A 232 -9.05 -5.71 -11.23
CA TYR A 232 -9.15 -4.30 -11.64
C TYR A 232 -10.55 -3.73 -11.49
#